data_AF-A0A931Z1J4-F1
#
_entry.id   AF-A0A931Z1J4-F1
#
_cell.length_a   1.000
_cell.length_b   1.000
_cell.length_c   1.000
_cell.angle_alpha   90.00
_cell.angle_beta   90.00
_cell.angle_gamma   90.00
#
_symmetry.space_group_name_H-M   'P 1'
#
loop_
_entity.id
_entity.type
_entity.pdbx_description
1 polymer ?
#
loop_
_entity_poly.entity_id
_entity_poly.type
_entity_poly.pdbx_seq_one_letter_code
_entity_poly.pdbx_strand_id
1 'polypeptide(L)' 'MAAGEAPIKQAVQWIDDQLRDDPKADRAKLVDEASRRFDLSPLDSDFLWRHLAERKRP' A
#
# COMPACT_ATOMS: atom_id res chain seq x y z
N MET A 1 -0.92 -24.61 -1.62
CA MET A 1 -2.10 -23.91 -2.15
C MET A 1 -1.59 -22.70 -2.89
N ALA A 2 -1.66 -22.69 -4.23
CA ALA A 2 -1.45 -21.48 -5.00
C ALA A 2 -2.77 -20.70 -4.94
N ALA A 3 -2.91 -19.81 -3.96
CA ALA A 3 -4.11 -19.01 -3.77
C ALA A 3 -3.87 -17.59 -4.31
N GLY A 4 -4.92 -16.95 -4.81
CA GLY A 4 -4.91 -15.73 -5.62
C GLY A 4 -4.06 -14.57 -5.10
N GLU A 5 -3.80 -13.59 -5.97
CA GLU A 5 -2.94 -12.43 -5.75
C GLU A 5 -2.78 -12.04 -4.27
N ALA A 6 -1.54 -12.12 -3.77
CA ALA A 6 -1.22 -11.79 -2.39
C ALA A 6 -1.86 -10.44 -1.99
N PRO A 7 -2.57 -10.34 -0.86
CA PRO A 7 -3.27 -9.12 -0.42
C PRO A 7 -2.40 -7.86 -0.48
N ILE A 8 -1.10 -8.02 -0.23
CA ILE A 8 -0.09 -6.96 -0.35
C ILE A 8 0.00 -6.36 -1.76
N LYS A 9 -0.12 -7.16 -2.83
CA LYS A 9 -0.10 -6.66 -4.21
C LYS A 9 -1.35 -5.83 -4.52
N GLN A 10 -2.51 -6.27 -4.02
CA GLN A 10 -3.77 -5.53 -4.19
C GLN A 10 -3.73 -4.20 -3.42
N ALA A 11 -3.13 -4.20 -2.23
CA ALA A 11 -2.89 -2.99 -1.44
C ALA A 11 -1.97 -2.00 -2.17
N VAL A 12 -0.84 -2.47 -2.73
CA VAL A 12 0.06 -1.61 -3.53
C VAL A 12 -0.68 -0.99 -4.70
N GLN A 13 -1.42 -1.80 -5.48
CA GLN A 13 -2.18 -1.32 -6.64
C GLN A 13 -3.20 -0.26 -6.23
N TRP A 14 -3.95 -0.50 -5.15
CA TRP A 14 -4.94 0.45 -4.65
C TRP A 14 -4.30 1.78 -4.22
N ILE A 15 -3.18 1.75 -3.49
CA ILE A 15 -2.45 2.96 -3.11
C ILE A 15 -1.94 3.71 -4.35
N ASP A 16 -1.42 2.99 -5.35
CA ASP A 16 -0.95 3.59 -6.60
C ASP A 16 -2.07 4.27 -7.38
N ASP A 17 -3.27 3.69 -7.41
CA ASP A 17 -4.45 4.34 -8.00
C ASP A 17 -4.86 5.59 -7.19
N GLN A 18 -4.89 5.52 -5.85
CA GLN A 18 -5.18 6.71 -5.02
C GLN A 18 -4.16 7.85 -5.24
N LEU A 19 -2.87 7.53 -5.38
CA LEU A 19 -1.83 8.52 -5.66
C LEU A 19 -1.86 9.03 -7.11
N ARG A 20 -2.43 8.26 -8.05
CA ARG A 20 -2.66 8.71 -9.42
C ARG A 20 -3.78 9.75 -9.47
N ASP A 21 -4.88 9.49 -8.75
CA ASP A 21 -6.02 10.41 -8.66
C ASP A 21 -5.69 11.66 -7.83
N ASP A 22 -5.03 11.49 -6.67
CA ASP A 22 -4.53 12.59 -5.85
C ASP A 22 -3.04 12.38 -5.46
N PRO A 23 -2.12 12.96 -6.25
CA PRO A 23 -0.67 12.89 -5.96
C PRO A 23 -0.25 13.54 -4.63
N LYS A 24 -1.12 14.35 -4.01
CA LYS A 24 -0.88 15.01 -2.73
C LYS A 24 -1.52 14.27 -1.55
N ALA A 25 -2.21 13.16 -1.81
CA ALA A 25 -2.80 12.34 -0.79
C ALA A 25 -1.76 11.92 0.25
N ASP A 26 -2.20 11.85 1.50
CA ASP A 26 -1.36 11.46 2.62
C ASP A 26 -1.07 9.95 2.55
N ARG A 27 0.14 9.62 2.10
CA ARG A 27 0.63 8.24 2.00
C ARG A 27 0.48 7.48 3.31
N ALA A 28 0.61 8.14 4.46
CA ALA A 28 0.42 7.50 5.75
C ALA A 28 -1.00 6.96 5.92
N LYS A 29 -1.99 7.80 5.59
CA LYS A 29 -3.41 7.43 5.65
C LYS A 29 -3.73 6.33 4.66
N LEU A 30 -3.17 6.40 3.46
CA LEU A 30 -3.37 5.38 2.43
C LEU A 30 -2.83 4.02 2.87
N VAL A 31 -1.68 3.94 3.53
CA VAL A 31 -1.18 2.68 4.07
C VAL A 31 -2.09 2.15 5.16
N ASP A 32 -2.49 3.00 6.12
CA ASP A 32 -3.39 2.61 7.21
C ASP A 32 -4.73 2.06 6.70
N GLU A 33 -5.28 2.69 5.66
CA GLU A 33 -6.54 2.29 5.04
C GLU A 33 -6.38 0.99 4.23
N ALA A 34 -5.29 0.86 3.47
CA ALA A 34 -4.97 -0.37 2.76
C ALA A 34 -4.76 -1.55 3.73
N SER A 35 -4.09 -1.32 4.86
CA SER A 35 -3.86 -2.35 5.88
C SER A 35 -5.15 -2.92 6.44
N ARG A 36 -6.14 -2.05 6.71
CA ARG A 36 -7.46 -2.48 7.21
C ARG A 36 -8.31 -3.10 6.09
N ARG A 37 -8.23 -2.56 4.87
CA ARG A 37 -9.03 -3.00 3.73
C ARG A 37 -8.66 -4.39 3.23
N PHE A 38 -7.36 -4.70 3.23
CA PHE A 38 -6.82 -5.95 2.69
C PHE A 38 -6.39 -6.94 3.79
N ASP A 39 -6.73 -6.66 5.06
CA ASP A 39 -6.37 -7.46 6.23
C ASP A 39 -4.86 -7.76 6.27
N LEU A 40 -4.06 -6.71 6.09
CA LEU A 40 -2.61 -6.84 6.02
C LEU A 40 -2.02 -7.12 7.40
N SER A 41 -1.01 -8.00 7.42
CA SER A 41 -0.23 -8.21 8.62
C SER A 41 0.59 -6.96 8.98
N PRO A 42 1.08 -6.85 10.22
CA PRO A 42 2.02 -5.78 10.59
C PRO A 42 3.28 -5.74 9.70
N LEU A 43 3.74 -6.91 9.24
CA LEU A 43 4.89 -7.02 8.34
C LEU A 43 4.59 -6.49 6.94
N ASP A 44 3.41 -6.80 6.41
CA ASP A 44 2.94 -6.28 5.12
C ASP A 44 2.76 -4.76 5.15
N SER A 45 2.25 -4.24 6.27
CA SER A 45 2.10 -2.81 6.49
C SER A 45 3.46 -2.10 6.53
N ASP A 46 4.45 -2.64 7.25
CA ASP A 46 5.83 -2.12 7.26
C ASP A 46 6.46 -2.12 5.86
N PHE A 47 6.23 -3.18 5.08
CA PHE A 47 6.65 -3.24 3.68
C PHE A 47 6.05 -2.07 2.86
N LEU A 48 4.75 -1.80 2.99
CA LEU A 48 4.12 -0.67 2.27
C LEU A 48 4.73 0.67 2.65
N TRP A 49 4.97 0.90 3.94
CA TRP A 49 5.61 2.13 4.44
C TRP A 49 6.99 2.35 3.83
N ARG A 50 7.83 1.30 3.82
CA ARG A 50 9.17 1.35 3.21
C ARG A 50 9.09 1.58 1.71
N HIS A 51 8.26 0.81 1.02
CA HIS A 51 8.06 0.90 -0.43
C HIS A 51 7.63 2.30 -0.87
N LEU A 52 6.74 2.95 -0.14
CA LEU A 52 6.29 4.32 -0.44
C LEU A 52 7.32 5.38 -0.05
N ALA A 53 8.11 5.17 1.01
CA ALA A 53 9.18 6.07 1.40
C ALA A 53 10.33 6.08 0.36
N GLU A 54 10.70 4.92 -0.17
CA GLU A 54 11.75 4.77 -1.18
C GLU A 54 11.36 5.44 -2.50
N ARG A 55 10.09 5.37 -2.90
CA ARG A 55 9.56 6.04 -4.10
C ARG A 55 9.58 7.57 -4.04
N LYS A 56 9.73 8.18 -2.86
CA LYS A 56 9.80 9.63 -2.69
C LYS A 56 11.22 10.19 -2.91
N ARG A 57 12.24 9.34 -3.10
CA ARG A 57 13.60 9.84 -3.42
C ARG A 57 13.66 10.26 -4.89
N PRO A 58 13.99 11.54 -5.18
CA PRO A 58 14.31 11.99 -6.54
C PRO A 58 15.61 11.39 -7.06
#